data_AF-A0A853FTG8-F1
#
_entry.id   AF-A0A853FTG8-F1
#
_cell.length_a   1.000
_cell.length_b   1.000
_cell.length_c   1.000
_cell.angle_alpha   90.00
_cell.angle_beta   90.00
_cell.angle_gamma   90.00
#
_symmetry.space_group_name_H-M   'P 1'
#
loop_
_entity.id
_entity.type
_entity.pdbx_description
1 polymer ?
#
loop_
_entity_poly.entity_id
_entity_poly.type
_entity_poly.pdbx_seq_one_letter_code
_entity_poly.pdbx_strand_id
1 'polypeptide(L)'
;MQESVKAERSRALNRDEHERFSIRERELDEFRGLLEIQQREFDAYRKRAQEEQLAREAALQKEQQEREKMFMQREKQLMARHRDVEERLMKRQAEVEHLRNRLQSEIVEREEQLHQAHLELALEKERYNEESRKKIERTSKDYVADALETLDQKEAQFHKMSKIWSGIGAGSLVAAIAFFAYVTLSTAISVPDPVTWEFLAFAVFKGLVAIALLAGLAKYSFVLGNSYMQEALKNGDRRHAINFGKFYLESYGAAAEWSQVKEAFEHWNITGTNAFKRSDDSMPDIGALEKAIGLVERAGKALPKLNGDGNGA
;
A
#
# COMPACT_ATOMS: atom_id res chain seq x y z
N MET A 1 -74.18 162.07 42.94
CA MET A 1 -74.81 161.38 41.79
C MET A 1 -73.79 160.72 40.84
N GLN A 2 -72.64 160.24 41.34
CA GLN A 2 -71.61 159.53 40.55
C GLN A 2 -71.23 158.15 41.14
N GLU A 3 -71.82 157.75 42.26
CA GLU A 3 -71.55 156.46 42.92
C GLU A 3 -72.49 155.32 42.47
N SER A 4 -73.65 155.62 41.85
CA SER A 4 -74.59 154.57 41.43
C SER A 4 -74.21 153.85 40.14
N VAL A 5 -73.33 154.42 39.30
CA VAL A 5 -72.96 153.85 37.99
C VAL A 5 -71.77 152.87 38.07
N LYS A 6 -70.95 152.95 39.14
CA LYS A 6 -69.81 152.02 39.35
C LYS A 6 -70.23 150.68 39.96
N ALA A 7 -71.37 150.62 40.66
CA ALA A 7 -71.86 149.41 41.32
C ALA A 7 -72.57 148.42 40.37
N GLU A 8 -73.12 148.89 39.24
CA GLU A 8 -73.75 148.02 38.24
C GLU A 8 -72.73 147.35 37.29
N ARG A 9 -71.63 148.04 36.98
CA ARG A 9 -70.60 147.52 36.06
C ARG A 9 -69.76 146.39 36.68
N SER A 10 -69.55 146.39 38.00
CA SER A 10 -68.83 145.31 38.72
C SER A 10 -69.67 144.04 38.87
N ARG A 11 -71.01 144.14 38.94
CA ARG A 11 -71.91 142.98 39.01
C ARG A 11 -72.06 142.26 37.67
N ALA A 12 -71.98 142.97 36.54
CA ALA A 12 -72.01 142.37 35.21
C ALA A 12 -70.69 141.65 34.85
N LEU A 13 -69.54 142.22 35.21
CA LEU A 13 -68.21 141.62 35.01
C LEU A 13 -67.99 140.34 35.84
N ASN A 14 -68.42 140.33 37.11
CA ASN A 14 -68.36 139.13 37.95
C ASN A 14 -69.25 137.98 37.44
N ARG A 15 -70.31 138.27 36.67
CA ARG A 15 -71.22 137.25 36.11
C ARG A 15 -70.63 136.60 34.86
N ASP A 16 -70.02 137.38 33.97
CA ASP A 16 -69.36 136.90 32.74
C ASP A 16 -68.09 136.09 33.06
N GLU A 17 -67.33 136.49 34.09
CA GLU A 17 -66.19 135.70 34.58
C GLU A 17 -66.63 134.36 35.19
N HIS A 18 -67.70 134.33 35.99
CA HIS A 18 -68.25 133.07 36.52
C HIS A 18 -68.76 132.13 35.43
N GLU A 19 -69.42 132.65 34.39
CA GLU A 19 -69.89 131.82 33.26
C GLU A 19 -68.72 131.23 32.48
N ARG A 20 -67.67 132.01 32.17
CA ARG A 20 -66.46 131.49 31.50
C ARG A 20 -65.71 130.46 32.34
N PHE A 21 -65.62 130.67 33.65
CA PHE A 21 -65.05 129.69 34.57
C PHE A 21 -65.88 128.40 34.57
N SER A 22 -67.21 128.50 34.65
CA SER A 22 -68.09 127.31 34.67
C SER A 22 -68.06 126.50 33.37
N ILE A 23 -67.88 127.15 32.21
CA ILE A 23 -67.75 126.47 30.91
C ILE A 23 -66.40 125.74 30.82
N ARG A 24 -65.31 126.40 31.20
CA ARG A 24 -63.98 125.79 31.21
C ARG A 24 -63.86 124.65 32.23
N GLU A 25 -64.56 124.75 33.35
CA GLU A 25 -64.63 123.68 34.36
C GLU A 25 -65.37 122.46 33.81
N ARG A 26 -66.47 122.64 33.06
CA ARG A 26 -67.14 121.55 32.33
C ARG A 26 -66.27 120.93 31.23
N GLU A 27 -65.58 121.75 30.43
CA GLU A 27 -64.65 121.25 29.40
C GLU A 27 -63.52 120.44 30.04
N LEU A 28 -62.94 120.90 31.16
CA LEU A 28 -61.92 120.18 31.90
C LEU A 28 -62.45 118.87 32.51
N ASP A 29 -63.69 118.85 32.97
CA ASP A 29 -64.33 117.62 33.46
C ASP A 29 -64.64 116.64 32.32
N GLU A 30 -65.03 117.12 31.14
CA GLU A 30 -65.16 116.29 29.92
C GLU A 30 -63.80 115.72 29.49
N PHE A 31 -62.73 116.52 29.50
CA PHE A 31 -61.37 116.04 29.21
C PHE A 31 -60.87 115.05 30.26
N ARG A 32 -61.16 115.27 31.55
CA ARG A 32 -60.87 114.30 32.61
C ARG A 32 -61.63 113.00 32.42
N GLY A 33 -62.91 113.08 32.06
CA GLY A 33 -63.73 111.89 31.75
C GLY A 33 -63.18 111.11 30.56
N LEU A 34 -62.77 111.78 29.49
CA LEU A 34 -62.12 111.16 28.33
C LEU A 34 -60.76 110.53 28.68
N LEU A 35 -59.95 111.21 29.49
CA LEU A 35 -58.67 110.69 29.97
C LEU A 35 -58.85 109.44 30.85
N GLU A 36 -59.84 109.44 31.74
CA GLU A 36 -60.17 108.26 32.54
C GLU A 36 -60.61 107.08 31.67
N ILE A 37 -61.42 107.34 30.62
CA ILE A 37 -61.83 106.30 29.68
C ILE A 37 -60.63 105.75 28.92
N GLN A 38 -59.77 106.61 28.35
CA GLN A 38 -58.56 106.17 27.65
C GLN A 38 -57.61 105.41 28.57
N GLN A 39 -57.45 105.85 29.81
CA GLN A 39 -56.59 105.19 30.79
C GLN A 39 -57.13 103.80 31.15
N ARG A 40 -58.45 103.66 31.34
CA ARG A 40 -59.09 102.35 31.53
C ARG A 40 -58.95 101.44 30.31
N GLU A 41 -59.06 101.98 29.10
CA GLU A 41 -58.86 101.22 27.86
C GLU A 41 -57.41 100.75 27.70
N PHE A 42 -56.44 101.62 28.01
CA PHE A 42 -55.01 101.28 28.01
C PHE A 42 -54.68 100.22 29.07
N ASP A 43 -55.21 100.35 30.28
CA ASP A 43 -55.02 99.36 31.34
C ASP A 43 -55.66 98.02 30.98
N ALA A 44 -56.85 98.04 30.38
CA ALA A 44 -57.51 96.85 29.87
C ALA A 44 -56.74 96.19 28.72
N TYR A 45 -56.20 96.98 27.79
CA TYR A 45 -55.36 96.49 26.69
C TYR A 45 -54.06 95.88 27.22
N ARG A 46 -53.38 96.56 28.15
CA ARG A 46 -52.15 96.08 28.78
C ARG A 46 -52.38 94.77 29.52
N LYS A 47 -53.49 94.66 30.25
CA LYS A 47 -53.89 93.43 30.94
C LYS A 47 -54.13 92.29 29.96
N ARG A 48 -54.88 92.51 28.88
CA ARG A 48 -55.10 91.50 27.83
C ARG A 48 -53.80 91.06 27.16
N ALA A 49 -52.92 92.01 26.82
CA ALA A 49 -51.63 91.72 26.22
C ALA A 49 -50.72 90.90 27.15
N GLN A 50 -50.72 91.22 28.46
CA GLN A 50 -50.01 90.43 29.47
C GLN A 50 -50.60 89.03 29.61
N GLU A 51 -51.93 88.90 29.70
CA GLU A 51 -52.61 87.60 29.76
C GLU A 51 -52.32 86.74 28.52
N GLU A 52 -52.31 87.34 27.32
CA GLU A 52 -51.99 86.64 26.08
C GLU A 52 -50.51 86.21 26.02
N GLN A 53 -49.58 87.06 26.48
CA GLN A 53 -48.16 86.68 26.60
C GLN A 53 -47.98 85.52 27.57
N LEU A 54 -48.60 85.60 28.75
CA LEU A 54 -48.52 84.55 29.78
C LEU A 54 -49.14 83.23 29.27
N ALA A 55 -50.24 83.31 28.54
CA ALA A 55 -50.88 82.15 27.92
C ALA A 55 -49.98 81.52 26.84
N ARG A 56 -49.32 82.33 26.00
CA ARG A 56 -48.38 81.84 24.97
C ARG A 56 -47.15 81.20 25.59
N GLU A 57 -46.57 81.82 26.63
CA GLU A 57 -45.43 81.25 27.37
C GLU A 57 -45.81 79.93 28.04
N ALA A 58 -46.99 79.85 28.67
CA ALA A 58 -47.48 78.62 29.27
C ALA A 58 -47.72 77.51 28.22
N ALA A 59 -48.23 77.85 27.03
CA ALA A 59 -48.39 76.91 25.94
C ALA A 59 -47.05 76.39 25.40
N LEU A 60 -46.08 77.28 25.21
CA LEU A 60 -44.73 76.93 24.77
C LEU A 60 -44.01 76.04 25.80
N GLN A 61 -44.14 76.33 27.09
CA GLN A 61 -43.58 75.49 28.15
C GLN A 61 -44.19 74.09 28.15
N LYS A 62 -45.51 73.98 27.96
CA LYS A 62 -46.18 72.67 27.84
C LYS A 62 -45.65 71.89 26.64
N GLU A 63 -45.54 72.52 25.48
CA GLU A 63 -45.01 71.87 24.27
C GLU A 63 -43.56 71.40 24.46
N GLN A 64 -42.72 72.23 25.11
CA GLN A 64 -41.34 71.84 25.44
C GLN A 64 -41.30 70.63 26.36
N GLN A 65 -42.11 70.61 27.42
CA GLN A 65 -42.19 69.47 28.34
C GLN A 65 -42.68 68.20 27.64
N GLU A 66 -43.62 68.30 26.70
CA GLU A 66 -44.09 67.16 25.91
C GLU A 66 -43.00 66.63 24.96
N ARG A 67 -42.27 67.53 24.29
CA ARG A 67 -41.13 67.18 23.46
C ARG A 67 -40.02 66.51 24.27
N GLU A 68 -39.68 67.06 25.43
CA GLU A 68 -38.71 66.46 26.36
C GLU A 68 -39.13 65.05 26.77
N LYS A 69 -40.41 64.85 27.14
CA LYS A 69 -40.93 63.52 27.45
C LYS A 69 -40.80 62.55 26.27
N MET A 70 -41.12 63.00 25.05
CA MET A 70 -40.96 62.19 23.84
C MET A 70 -39.50 61.83 23.58
N PHE A 71 -38.57 62.78 23.74
CA PHE A 71 -37.13 62.54 23.56
C PHE A 71 -36.60 61.57 24.62
N MET A 72 -36.95 61.79 25.89
CA MET A 72 -36.58 60.89 27.00
C MET A 72 -37.11 59.46 26.77
N GLN A 73 -38.32 59.32 26.21
CA GLN A 73 -38.87 58.00 25.90
C GLN A 73 -38.15 57.32 24.73
N ARG A 74 -37.81 58.06 23.67
CA ARG A 74 -37.02 57.54 22.55
C ARG A 74 -35.61 57.15 22.97
N GLU A 75 -34.96 57.97 23.78
CA GLU A 75 -33.63 57.67 24.31
C GLU A 75 -33.64 56.39 25.15
N LYS A 76 -34.63 56.23 26.04
CA LYS A 76 -34.83 54.98 26.78
C LYS A 76 -35.04 53.77 25.85
N GLN A 77 -35.85 53.92 24.80
CA GLN A 77 -36.07 52.85 23.82
C GLN A 77 -34.79 52.49 23.05
N LEU A 78 -34.00 53.48 22.65
CA LEU A 78 -32.73 53.27 21.96
C LEU A 78 -31.72 52.58 22.88
N MET A 79 -31.60 53.02 24.13
CA MET A 79 -30.74 52.38 25.13
C MET A 79 -31.15 50.93 25.41
N ALA A 80 -32.45 50.66 25.51
CA ALA A 80 -32.96 49.30 25.68
C ALA A 80 -32.62 48.41 24.47
N ARG A 81 -32.79 48.93 23.24
CA ARG A 81 -32.39 48.21 22.01
C ARG A 81 -30.89 47.97 21.94
N HIS A 82 -30.08 48.95 22.34
CA HIS A 82 -28.63 48.82 22.33
C HIS A 82 -28.18 47.71 23.27
N ARG A 83 -28.68 47.70 24.52
CA ARG A 83 -28.42 46.62 25.47
C ARG A 83 -28.86 45.25 24.97
N ASP A 84 -30.06 45.14 24.38
CA ASP A 84 -30.55 43.87 23.82
C ASP A 84 -29.70 43.38 22.62
N VAL A 85 -29.12 44.30 21.85
CA VAL A 85 -28.16 43.94 20.79
C VAL A 85 -26.82 43.49 21.39
N GLU A 86 -26.29 44.22 22.38
CA GLU A 86 -25.04 43.85 23.08
C GLU A 86 -25.15 42.49 23.76
N GLU A 87 -26.27 42.22 24.46
CA GLU A 87 -26.53 40.94 25.09
C GLU A 87 -26.59 39.79 24.06
N ARG A 88 -27.24 40.02 22.92
CA ARG A 88 -27.29 39.02 21.84
C ARG A 88 -25.92 38.78 21.21
N LEU A 89 -25.11 39.82 21.05
CA LEU A 89 -23.74 39.70 20.55
C LEU A 89 -22.86 38.92 21.53
N MET A 90 -22.93 39.25 22.82
CA MET A 90 -22.18 38.54 23.87
C MET A 90 -22.57 37.06 23.95
N LYS A 91 -23.87 36.74 23.89
CA LYS A 91 -24.34 35.35 23.86
C LYS A 91 -23.81 34.59 22.65
N ARG A 92 -23.89 35.19 21.45
CA ARG A 92 -23.34 34.58 20.23
C ARG A 92 -21.83 34.39 20.28
N GLN A 93 -21.09 35.36 20.84
CA GLN A 93 -19.64 35.24 21.01
C GLN A 93 -19.30 34.09 21.95
N ALA A 94 -19.99 33.98 23.09
CA ALA A 94 -19.80 32.89 24.03
C ALA A 94 -20.14 31.52 23.41
N GLU A 95 -21.23 31.43 22.64
CA GLU A 95 -21.59 30.22 21.90
C GLU A 95 -20.53 29.83 20.87
N VAL A 96 -20.01 30.81 20.11
CA VAL A 96 -18.96 30.58 19.11
C VAL A 96 -17.65 30.16 19.76
N GLU A 97 -17.25 30.79 20.87
CA GLU A 97 -16.05 30.40 21.62
C GLU A 97 -16.19 28.99 22.20
N HIS A 98 -17.35 28.66 22.75
CA HIS A 98 -17.62 27.32 23.27
C HIS A 98 -17.57 26.27 22.15
N LEU A 99 -18.19 26.53 20.99
CA LEU A 99 -18.14 25.64 19.83
C LEU A 99 -16.72 25.48 19.29
N ARG A 100 -15.96 26.58 19.21
CA ARG A 100 -14.56 26.55 18.78
C ARG A 100 -13.71 25.69 19.72
N ASN A 101 -13.85 25.88 21.03
CA ASN A 101 -13.10 25.10 22.02
C ASN A 101 -13.45 23.62 21.94
N ARG A 102 -14.74 23.29 21.79
CA ARG A 102 -15.20 21.90 21.60
C ARG A 102 -14.64 21.26 20.34
N LEU A 103 -14.71 21.97 19.20
CA LEU A 103 -14.15 21.48 17.94
C LEU A 103 -12.64 21.29 18.03
N GLN A 104 -11.94 22.21 18.70
CA GLN A 104 -10.50 22.12 18.88
C GLN A 104 -10.10 20.94 19.76
N SER A 105 -10.86 20.66 20.84
CA SER A 105 -10.63 19.44 21.63
C SER A 105 -10.90 18.17 20.83
N GLU A 106 -11.95 18.16 20.00
CA GLU A 106 -12.30 16.99 19.18
C GLU A 106 -11.25 16.74 18.09
N ILE A 107 -10.72 17.79 17.46
CA ILE A 107 -9.63 17.68 16.47
C ILE A 107 -8.38 17.09 17.12
N VAL A 108 -7.97 17.60 18.28
CA VAL A 108 -6.78 17.09 19.00
C VAL A 108 -6.96 15.62 19.37
N GLU A 109 -8.13 15.22 19.87
CA GLU A 109 -8.42 13.83 20.20
C GLU A 109 -8.38 12.93 18.96
N ARG A 110 -8.94 13.38 17.83
CA ARG A 110 -8.92 12.65 16.56
C ARG A 110 -7.52 12.52 15.98
N GLU A 111 -6.71 13.58 16.05
CA GLU A 111 -5.32 13.57 15.60
C GLU A 111 -4.48 12.60 16.45
N GLU A 112 -4.69 12.57 17.76
CA GLU A 112 -4.01 11.64 18.66
C GLU A 112 -4.42 10.18 18.36
N GLN A 113 -5.72 9.91 18.17
CA GLN A 113 -6.21 8.59 17.77
C GLN A 113 -5.61 8.14 16.41
N LEU A 114 -5.56 9.04 15.44
CA LEU A 114 -4.94 8.77 14.13
C LEU A 114 -3.45 8.48 14.26
N HIS A 115 -2.74 9.24 15.08
CA HIS A 115 -1.31 9.03 15.31
C HIS A 115 -1.04 7.68 15.98
N GLN A 116 -1.82 7.33 17.01
CA GLN A 116 -1.74 6.03 17.66
C GLN A 116 -2.02 4.88 16.69
N ALA A 117 -3.08 4.99 15.89
CA ALA A 117 -3.41 3.98 14.87
C ALA A 117 -2.30 3.82 13.82
N HIS A 118 -1.65 4.92 13.40
CA HIS A 118 -0.51 4.87 12.48
C HIS A 118 0.70 4.17 13.10
N LEU A 119 0.99 4.42 14.37
CA LEU A 119 2.09 3.75 15.08
C LEU A 119 1.81 2.26 15.26
N GLU A 120 0.58 1.89 15.65
CA GLU A 120 0.16 0.49 15.76
C GLU A 120 0.27 -0.25 14.43
N LEU A 121 -0.22 0.37 13.34
CA LEU A 121 -0.14 -0.21 12.00
C LEU A 121 1.31 -0.34 11.51
N ALA A 122 2.19 0.61 11.84
CA ALA A 122 3.61 0.51 11.54
C ALA A 122 4.27 -0.67 12.27
N LEU A 123 3.99 -0.81 13.58
CA LEU A 123 4.50 -1.91 14.40
C LEU A 123 3.94 -3.27 13.97
N GLU A 124 2.67 -3.34 13.57
CA GLU A 124 2.06 -4.56 13.05
C GLU A 124 2.66 -4.95 11.69
N LYS A 125 2.91 -3.97 10.82
CA LYS A 125 3.58 -4.20 9.53
C LYS A 125 5.01 -4.72 9.73
N GLU A 126 5.75 -4.20 10.70
CA GLU A 126 7.07 -4.73 11.05
C GLU A 126 6.99 -6.17 11.57
N ARG A 127 6.09 -6.46 12.51
CA ARG A 127 5.86 -7.82 13.01
C ARG A 127 5.45 -8.80 11.92
N TYR A 128 4.49 -8.43 11.07
CA TYR A 128 4.04 -9.27 9.97
C TYR A 128 5.17 -9.52 8.96
N ASN A 129 5.99 -8.52 8.66
CA ASN A 129 7.16 -8.69 7.81
C ASN A 129 8.18 -9.65 8.43
N GLU A 130 8.45 -9.57 9.73
CA GLU A 130 9.35 -10.49 10.42
C GLU A 130 8.81 -11.93 10.46
N GLU A 131 7.52 -12.10 10.80
CA GLU A 131 6.89 -13.42 10.85
C GLU A 131 6.80 -14.06 9.47
N SER A 132 6.40 -13.28 8.46
CA SER A 132 6.41 -13.72 7.06
C SER A 132 7.81 -14.10 6.60
N ARG A 133 8.84 -13.29 6.92
CA ARG A 133 10.25 -13.62 6.64
C ARG A 133 10.69 -14.92 7.30
N LYS A 134 10.42 -15.10 8.60
CA LYS A 134 10.74 -16.33 9.34
C LYS A 134 10.02 -17.55 8.77
N LYS A 135 8.77 -17.40 8.34
CA LYS A 135 7.98 -18.47 7.72
C LYS A 135 8.56 -18.84 6.36
N ILE A 136 8.85 -17.86 5.50
CA ILE A 136 9.49 -18.08 4.20
C ILE A 136 10.85 -18.77 4.37
N GLU A 137 11.65 -18.33 5.35
CA GLU A 137 12.95 -18.95 5.64
C GLU A 137 12.80 -20.42 6.04
N ARG A 138 11.89 -20.75 6.97
CA ARG A 138 11.64 -22.13 7.39
C ARG A 138 11.11 -22.98 6.24
N THR A 139 10.05 -22.53 5.56
CA THR A 139 9.41 -23.30 4.50
C THR A 139 10.35 -23.50 3.31
N SER A 140 11.14 -22.49 2.94
CA SER A 140 12.14 -22.63 1.86
C SER A 140 13.26 -23.60 2.25
N LYS A 141 13.73 -23.56 3.50
CA LYS A 141 14.72 -24.52 4.02
C LYS A 141 14.19 -25.95 3.98
N ASP A 142 12.94 -26.18 4.40
CA ASP A 142 12.31 -27.49 4.40
C ASP A 142 12.17 -28.05 2.99
N TYR A 143 11.68 -27.24 2.03
CA TYR A 143 11.57 -27.67 0.63
C TYR A 143 12.93 -27.99 -0.01
N VAL A 144 13.95 -27.17 0.26
CA VAL A 144 15.29 -27.41 -0.26
C VAL A 144 15.93 -28.65 0.37
N ALA A 145 15.69 -28.89 1.67
CA ALA A 145 16.15 -30.10 2.35
C ALA A 145 15.50 -31.37 1.79
N ASP A 146 14.19 -31.36 1.57
CA ASP A 146 13.44 -32.50 1.00
C ASP A 146 13.89 -32.80 -0.46
N ALA A 147 14.15 -31.75 -1.25
CA ALA A 147 14.71 -31.91 -2.59
C ALA A 147 16.13 -32.50 -2.57
N LEU A 148 16.97 -32.07 -1.64
CA LEU A 148 18.32 -32.62 -1.45
C LEU A 148 18.27 -34.09 -1.03
N GLU A 149 17.40 -34.46 -0.07
CA GLU A 149 17.25 -35.84 0.40
C GLU A 149 16.76 -36.75 -0.73
N THR A 150 15.76 -36.32 -1.49
CA THR A 150 15.25 -37.08 -2.64
C THR A 150 16.33 -37.31 -3.70
N LEU A 151 17.20 -36.33 -3.93
CA LEU A 151 18.31 -36.46 -4.88
C LEU A 151 19.42 -37.37 -4.36
N ASP A 152 19.75 -37.29 -3.06
CA ASP A 152 20.73 -38.16 -2.40
C ASP A 152 20.29 -39.63 -2.45
N GLN A 153 19.01 -39.89 -2.15
CA GLN A 153 18.43 -41.22 -2.28
C GLN A 153 18.53 -41.76 -3.72
N LYS A 154 18.25 -40.93 -4.73
CA LYS A 154 18.37 -41.32 -6.15
C LYS A 154 19.82 -41.56 -6.58
N GLU A 155 20.76 -40.73 -6.14
CA GLU A 155 22.20 -40.91 -6.39
C GLU A 155 22.69 -42.25 -5.81
N ALA A 156 22.33 -42.54 -4.56
CA ALA A 156 22.67 -43.81 -3.90
C ALA A 156 22.06 -45.02 -4.63
N GLN A 157 20.82 -44.91 -5.11
CA GLN A 157 20.17 -45.95 -5.91
C GLN A 157 20.90 -46.20 -7.23
N PHE A 158 21.29 -45.14 -7.96
CA PHE A 158 22.03 -45.28 -9.21
C PHE A 158 23.43 -45.84 -9.01
N HIS A 159 24.14 -45.46 -7.95
CA HIS A 159 25.43 -46.09 -7.61
C HIS A 159 25.29 -47.57 -7.27
N LYS A 160 24.25 -47.96 -6.51
CA LYS A 160 23.98 -49.38 -6.22
C LYS A 160 23.70 -50.15 -7.51
N MET A 161 22.83 -49.62 -8.37
CA MET A 161 22.47 -50.25 -9.64
C MET A 161 23.69 -50.37 -10.57
N SER A 162 24.51 -49.31 -10.68
CA SER A 162 25.75 -49.33 -11.46
C SER A 162 26.75 -50.40 -10.98
N LYS A 163 26.93 -50.54 -9.66
CA LYS A 163 27.79 -51.58 -9.07
C LYS A 163 27.27 -52.99 -9.36
N ILE A 164 25.95 -53.20 -9.27
CA ILE A 164 25.32 -54.50 -9.57
C ILE A 164 25.55 -54.87 -11.04
N TRP A 165 25.23 -53.99 -11.98
CA TRP A 165 25.42 -54.26 -13.41
C TRP A 165 26.89 -54.44 -13.79
N SER A 166 27.80 -53.64 -13.22
CA SER A 166 29.23 -53.83 -13.43
C SER A 166 29.73 -55.16 -12.87
N GLY A 167 29.20 -55.58 -11.70
CA GLY A 167 29.49 -56.88 -11.10
C GLY A 167 28.97 -58.04 -11.96
N ILE A 168 27.76 -57.93 -12.51
CA ILE A 168 27.20 -58.92 -13.45
C ILE A 168 28.06 -59.02 -14.71
N GLY A 169 28.50 -57.89 -15.27
CA GLY A 169 29.37 -57.87 -16.46
C GLY A 169 30.77 -58.46 -16.21
N ALA A 170 31.36 -58.19 -15.05
CA ALA A 170 32.61 -58.82 -14.64
C ALA A 170 32.44 -60.33 -14.39
N GLY A 171 31.36 -60.71 -13.71
CA GLY A 171 31.00 -62.11 -13.45
C GLY A 171 30.76 -62.89 -14.74
N SER A 172 30.09 -62.31 -15.74
CA SER A 172 29.85 -62.97 -17.02
C SER A 172 31.15 -63.19 -17.81
N LEU A 173 32.14 -62.31 -17.66
CA LEU A 173 33.46 -62.50 -18.29
C LEU A 173 34.23 -63.66 -17.63
N VAL A 174 34.23 -63.72 -16.30
CA VAL A 174 34.84 -64.84 -15.56
C VAL A 174 34.12 -66.15 -15.89
N ALA A 175 32.79 -66.13 -15.96
CA ALA A 175 32.00 -67.29 -16.36
C ALA A 175 32.30 -67.73 -17.80
N ALA A 176 32.56 -66.79 -18.73
CA ALA A 176 32.95 -67.12 -20.09
C ALA A 176 34.29 -67.86 -20.15
N ILE A 177 35.28 -67.39 -19.38
CA ILE A 177 36.59 -68.04 -19.28
C ILE A 177 36.46 -69.42 -18.64
N ALA A 178 35.70 -69.54 -17.53
CA ALA A 178 35.47 -70.81 -16.86
C ALA A 178 34.71 -71.81 -17.74
N PHE A 179 33.69 -71.35 -18.47
CA PHE A 179 32.94 -72.16 -19.43
C PHE A 179 33.84 -72.63 -20.57
N PHE A 180 34.68 -71.75 -21.11
CA PHE A 180 35.65 -72.12 -22.15
C PHE A 180 36.64 -73.18 -21.65
N ALA A 181 37.18 -73.01 -20.45
CA ALA A 181 38.08 -73.99 -19.83
C ALA A 181 37.37 -75.33 -19.59
N TYR A 182 36.12 -75.31 -19.09
CA TYR A 182 35.31 -76.51 -18.86
C TYR A 182 34.98 -77.24 -20.17
N VAL A 183 34.55 -76.52 -21.21
CA VAL A 183 34.28 -77.11 -22.53
C VAL A 183 35.56 -77.71 -23.12
N THR A 184 36.69 -77.02 -23.00
CA THR A 184 37.98 -77.53 -23.51
C THR A 184 38.39 -78.82 -22.79
N LEU A 185 38.28 -78.87 -21.46
CA LEU A 185 38.66 -80.05 -20.67
C LEU A 185 37.69 -81.22 -20.88
N SER A 186 36.38 -80.96 -20.88
CA SER A 186 35.35 -82.00 -21.11
C SER A 186 35.44 -82.58 -22.52
N THR A 187 35.70 -81.73 -23.52
CA THR A 187 35.93 -82.17 -24.90
C THR A 187 37.21 -82.99 -24.99
N ALA A 188 38.30 -82.62 -24.31
CA ALA A 188 39.54 -83.39 -24.29
C ALA A 188 39.40 -84.79 -23.65
N ILE A 189 38.48 -84.95 -22.69
CA ILE A 189 38.25 -86.22 -21.99
C ILE A 189 37.23 -87.11 -22.72
N SER A 190 36.25 -86.51 -23.41
CA SER A 190 35.15 -87.23 -24.08
C SER A 190 35.30 -87.30 -25.60
N VAL A 191 36.53 -87.19 -26.13
CA VAL A 191 36.78 -87.30 -27.58
C VAL A 191 36.33 -88.68 -28.07
N PRO A 192 35.34 -88.77 -28.98
CA PRO A 192 35.00 -90.04 -29.63
C PRO A 192 36.12 -90.44 -30.58
N ASP A 193 36.52 -91.70 -30.55
CA ASP A 193 37.46 -92.29 -31.50
C ASP A 193 36.65 -93.12 -32.52
N PRO A 194 36.66 -92.82 -33.83
CA PRO A 194 37.41 -91.77 -34.52
C PRO A 194 36.75 -90.38 -34.44
N VAL A 195 37.59 -89.35 -34.42
CA VAL A 195 37.17 -87.94 -34.44
C VAL A 195 36.52 -87.62 -35.78
N THR A 196 35.20 -87.46 -35.76
CA THR A 196 34.42 -86.98 -36.92
C THR A 196 34.55 -85.47 -37.08
N TRP A 197 34.69 -84.99 -38.30
CA TRP A 197 34.79 -83.56 -38.62
C TRP A 197 33.55 -82.79 -38.14
N GLU A 198 32.39 -83.43 -38.19
CA GLU A 198 31.09 -82.93 -37.73
C GLU A 198 31.12 -82.62 -36.23
N PHE A 199 31.76 -83.46 -35.41
CA PHE A 199 31.92 -83.24 -33.98
C PHE A 199 32.82 -82.03 -33.69
N LEU A 200 33.93 -81.89 -34.42
CA LEU A 200 34.83 -80.75 -34.28
C LEU A 200 34.14 -79.44 -34.66
N ALA A 201 33.42 -79.42 -35.79
CA ALA A 201 32.66 -78.25 -36.24
C ALA A 201 31.57 -77.86 -35.22
N PHE A 202 30.85 -78.84 -34.67
CA PHE A 202 29.82 -78.60 -33.65
C PHE A 202 30.41 -78.04 -32.34
N ALA A 203 31.55 -78.59 -31.88
CA ALA A 203 32.22 -78.15 -30.65
C ALA A 203 32.72 -76.70 -30.75
N VAL A 204 33.34 -76.34 -31.88
CA VAL A 204 33.82 -74.97 -32.14
C VAL A 204 32.64 -74.00 -32.23
N PHE A 205 31.58 -74.36 -32.96
CA PHE A 205 30.40 -73.51 -33.10
C PHE A 205 29.71 -73.27 -31.76
N LYS A 206 29.51 -74.32 -30.95
CA LYS A 206 28.93 -74.22 -29.60
C LYS A 206 29.76 -73.30 -28.69
N GLY A 207 31.10 -73.44 -28.72
CA GLY A 207 32.00 -72.58 -27.95
C GLY A 207 31.92 -71.11 -28.38
N LEU A 208 31.91 -70.86 -29.69
CA LEU A 208 31.83 -69.51 -30.26
C LEU A 208 30.51 -68.82 -29.90
N VAL A 209 29.38 -69.52 -30.03
CA VAL A 209 28.06 -68.98 -29.65
C VAL A 209 27.99 -68.66 -28.16
N ALA A 210 28.51 -69.54 -27.30
CA ALA A 210 28.51 -69.30 -25.85
C ALA A 210 29.39 -68.11 -25.44
N ILE A 211 30.59 -67.97 -26.03
CA ILE A 211 31.46 -66.81 -25.78
C ILE A 211 30.82 -65.54 -26.31
N ALA A 212 30.22 -65.56 -27.50
CA ALA A 212 29.55 -64.40 -28.08
C ALA A 212 28.38 -63.90 -27.22
N LEU A 213 27.56 -64.83 -26.68
CA LEU A 213 26.47 -64.48 -25.77
C LEU A 213 26.98 -63.87 -24.47
N LEU A 214 28.01 -64.46 -23.85
CA LEU A 214 28.56 -63.95 -22.59
C LEU A 214 29.32 -62.63 -22.78
N ALA A 215 30.00 -62.44 -23.91
CA ALA A 215 30.64 -61.18 -24.28
C ALA A 215 29.59 -60.09 -24.57
N GLY A 216 28.48 -60.43 -25.23
CA GLY A 216 27.34 -59.54 -25.43
C GLY A 216 26.70 -59.11 -24.11
N LEU A 217 26.51 -60.06 -23.18
CA LEU A 217 25.99 -59.79 -21.84
C LEU A 217 26.94 -58.90 -21.03
N ALA A 218 28.25 -59.16 -21.08
CA ALA A 218 29.26 -58.31 -20.45
C ALA A 218 29.19 -56.88 -21.01
N LYS A 219 29.22 -56.72 -22.34
CA LYS A 219 29.15 -55.42 -23.00
C LYS A 219 27.89 -54.65 -22.60
N TYR A 220 26.73 -55.29 -22.66
CA TYR A 220 25.47 -54.67 -22.29
C TYR A 220 25.46 -54.22 -20.83
N SER A 221 25.93 -55.09 -19.93
CA SER A 221 26.00 -54.80 -18.49
C SER A 221 26.96 -53.66 -18.16
N PHE A 222 28.11 -53.56 -18.85
CA PHE A 222 29.05 -52.44 -18.70
C PHE A 222 28.51 -51.12 -19.25
N VAL A 223 27.86 -51.13 -20.42
CA VAL A 223 27.23 -49.92 -20.99
C VAL A 223 26.14 -49.40 -20.07
N LEU A 224 25.30 -50.31 -19.56
CA LEU A 224 24.23 -49.97 -18.63
C LEU A 224 24.80 -49.47 -17.29
N GLY A 225 25.81 -50.15 -16.74
CA GLY A 225 26.51 -49.71 -15.53
C GLY A 225 27.14 -48.31 -15.67
N ASN A 226 27.74 -48.01 -16.82
CA ASN A 226 28.31 -46.69 -17.13
C ASN A 226 27.22 -45.61 -17.26
N SER A 227 26.07 -45.93 -17.88
CA SER A 227 24.96 -44.98 -17.99
C SER A 227 24.36 -44.62 -16.62
N TYR A 228 24.18 -45.60 -15.72
CA TYR A 228 23.77 -45.34 -14.34
C TYR A 228 24.81 -44.50 -13.57
N MET A 229 26.10 -44.71 -13.81
CA MET A 229 27.16 -43.93 -13.17
C MET A 229 27.17 -42.47 -13.65
N GLN A 230 26.97 -42.24 -14.95
CA GLN A 230 26.88 -40.88 -15.51
C GLN A 230 25.66 -40.12 -14.97
N GLU A 231 24.51 -40.79 -14.84
CA GLU A 231 23.32 -40.15 -14.25
C GLU A 231 23.47 -39.91 -12.75
N ALA A 232 24.20 -40.78 -12.02
CA ALA A 232 24.55 -40.54 -10.62
C ALA A 232 25.44 -39.29 -10.45
N LEU A 233 26.49 -39.16 -11.27
CA LEU A 233 27.38 -37.99 -11.24
C LEU A 233 26.61 -36.69 -11.50
N LYS A 234 25.73 -36.71 -12.49
CA LYS A 234 24.88 -35.58 -12.86
C LYS A 234 23.86 -35.21 -11.77
N ASN A 235 23.33 -36.20 -11.06
CA ASN A 235 22.52 -35.93 -9.86
C ASN A 235 23.36 -35.33 -8.73
N GLY A 236 24.61 -35.76 -8.58
CA GLY A 236 25.57 -35.15 -7.67
C GLY A 236 25.85 -33.67 -7.99
N ASP A 237 26.05 -33.34 -9.28
CA ASP A 237 26.23 -31.95 -9.74
C ASP A 237 24.97 -31.10 -9.49
N ARG A 238 23.77 -31.66 -9.74
CA ARG A 238 22.50 -31.00 -9.42
C ARG A 238 22.35 -30.76 -7.94
N ARG A 239 22.68 -31.74 -7.09
CA ARG A 239 22.67 -31.61 -5.63
C ARG A 239 23.64 -30.52 -5.16
N HIS A 240 24.82 -30.43 -5.75
CA HIS A 240 25.80 -29.39 -5.45
C HIS A 240 25.27 -27.99 -5.79
N ALA A 241 24.64 -27.82 -6.97
CA ALA A 241 24.00 -26.57 -7.36
C ALA A 241 22.85 -26.15 -6.41
N ILE A 242 22.05 -27.10 -5.94
CA ILE A 242 20.99 -26.85 -4.93
C ILE A 242 21.58 -26.41 -3.61
N ASN A 243 22.65 -27.09 -3.19
CA ASN A 243 23.26 -26.83 -1.91
C ASN A 243 23.87 -25.42 -1.86
N PHE A 244 24.35 -24.90 -3.00
CA PHE A 244 24.69 -23.48 -3.14
C PHE A 244 23.49 -22.56 -2.98
N GLY A 245 22.35 -22.87 -3.62
CA GLY A 245 21.11 -22.10 -3.43
C GLY A 245 20.62 -22.12 -1.97
N LYS A 246 20.73 -23.28 -1.30
CA LYS A 246 20.46 -23.43 0.14
C LYS A 246 21.38 -22.53 0.98
N PHE A 247 22.68 -22.58 0.72
CA PHE A 247 23.67 -21.74 1.40
C PHE A 247 23.41 -20.25 1.17
N TYR A 248 23.00 -19.85 -0.03
CA TYR A 248 22.66 -18.47 -0.34
C TYR A 248 21.43 -18.00 0.45
N LEU A 249 20.39 -18.82 0.53
CA LEU A 249 19.21 -18.54 1.35
C LEU A 249 19.53 -18.51 2.86
N GLU A 250 20.45 -19.35 3.33
CA GLU A 250 20.92 -19.33 4.73
C GLU A 250 21.77 -18.09 5.05
N SER A 251 22.60 -17.65 4.10
CA SER A 251 23.50 -16.52 4.28
C SER A 251 22.81 -15.17 4.13
N TYR A 252 21.81 -15.08 3.23
CA TYR A 252 21.19 -13.82 2.83
C TYR A 252 19.66 -13.78 3.01
N GLY A 253 19.00 -14.84 3.47
CA GLY A 253 17.54 -14.99 3.46
C GLY A 253 16.70 -13.88 4.12
N ALA A 254 17.30 -13.07 5.02
CA ALA A 254 16.63 -11.92 5.64
C ALA A 254 16.78 -10.59 4.85
N ALA A 255 17.73 -10.49 3.92
CA ALA A 255 18.07 -9.29 3.17
C ALA A 255 18.14 -9.50 1.64
N ALA A 256 17.97 -10.73 1.15
CA ALA A 256 18.08 -11.06 -0.25
C ALA A 256 16.91 -10.50 -1.06
N GLU A 257 17.21 -9.75 -2.11
CA GLU A 257 16.24 -9.33 -3.09
C GLU A 257 15.84 -10.54 -3.97
N TRP A 258 14.56 -10.66 -4.33
CA TRP A 258 14.04 -11.78 -5.13
C TRP A 258 14.77 -11.97 -6.47
N SER A 259 15.31 -10.89 -7.04
CA SER A 259 16.17 -10.89 -8.23
C SER A 259 17.44 -11.75 -8.04
N GLN A 260 18.11 -11.61 -6.90
CA GLN A 260 19.36 -12.30 -6.58
C GLN A 260 19.12 -13.79 -6.28
N VAL A 261 18.02 -14.10 -5.60
CA VAL A 261 17.58 -15.49 -5.37
C VAL A 261 17.28 -16.18 -6.70
N LYS A 262 16.62 -15.48 -7.64
CA LYS A 262 16.32 -16.00 -8.97
C LYS A 262 17.59 -16.28 -9.79
N GLU A 263 18.56 -15.38 -9.76
CA GLU A 263 19.87 -15.55 -10.45
C GLU A 263 20.64 -16.76 -9.90
N ALA A 264 20.66 -16.94 -8.57
CA ALA A 264 21.28 -18.10 -7.93
C ALA A 264 20.61 -19.44 -8.34
N PHE A 265 19.30 -19.43 -8.60
CA PHE A 265 18.55 -20.62 -9.01
C PHE A 265 18.47 -20.84 -10.52
N GLU A 266 18.76 -19.82 -11.34
CA GLU A 266 18.72 -19.92 -12.81
C GLU A 266 19.74 -20.93 -13.35
N HIS A 267 20.89 -21.05 -12.69
CA HIS A 267 21.96 -21.97 -13.07
C HIS A 267 21.82 -23.38 -12.48
N TRP A 268 20.83 -23.64 -11.62
CA TRP A 268 20.63 -24.97 -11.03
C TRP A 268 20.04 -25.97 -12.04
N ASN A 269 19.22 -25.53 -12.99
CA ASN A 269 18.67 -26.45 -13.98
C ASN A 269 19.71 -26.84 -15.05
N ILE A 270 20.64 -27.73 -14.69
CA ILE A 270 21.55 -28.38 -15.61
C ILE A 270 20.70 -29.32 -16.48
N THR A 271 20.26 -28.78 -17.62
CA THR A 271 19.58 -29.48 -18.72
C THR A 271 20.57 -30.40 -19.44
N GLY A 272 21.12 -31.38 -18.71
CA GLY A 272 21.91 -32.43 -19.33
C GLY A 272 20.98 -33.40 -20.05
N THR A 273 21.31 -33.74 -21.29
CA THR A 273 20.79 -34.90 -22.01
C THR A 273 20.80 -36.15 -21.11
N ASN A 274 19.73 -36.94 -21.15
CA ASN A 274 19.60 -38.17 -20.37
C ASN A 274 20.65 -39.20 -20.86
N ALA A 275 21.43 -39.79 -19.95
CA ALA A 275 22.43 -40.81 -20.30
C ALA A 275 21.80 -42.04 -20.98
N PHE A 276 20.51 -42.30 -20.74
CA PHE A 276 19.71 -43.36 -21.36
C PHE A 276 19.15 -43.00 -22.75
N LYS A 277 19.31 -41.74 -23.22
CA LYS A 277 18.90 -41.32 -24.58
C LYS A 277 19.99 -41.51 -25.65
N ARG A 278 21.20 -41.93 -25.27
CA ARG A 278 22.26 -42.33 -26.22
C ARG A 278 22.06 -43.80 -26.61
N SER A 279 21.11 -44.07 -27.50
CA SER A 279 20.89 -45.44 -27.98
C SER A 279 20.36 -45.55 -29.41
N ASP A 280 20.54 -44.52 -30.25
CA ASP A 280 20.14 -44.62 -31.68
C ASP A 280 21.29 -44.56 -32.70
N ASP A 281 22.53 -44.23 -32.30
CA ASP A 281 23.60 -43.97 -33.29
C ASP A 281 24.89 -44.79 -33.12
N SER A 282 24.91 -45.73 -32.18
CA SER A 282 25.99 -46.71 -32.09
C SER A 282 25.48 -48.06 -32.57
N MET A 283 25.40 -48.23 -33.90
CA MET A 283 25.45 -49.56 -34.51
C MET A 283 26.56 -50.36 -33.80
N PRO A 284 26.35 -51.66 -33.52
CA PRO A 284 27.38 -52.49 -32.90
C PRO A 284 28.64 -52.42 -33.77
N ASP A 285 29.70 -51.83 -33.21
CA ASP A 285 30.98 -51.55 -33.88
C ASP A 285 31.46 -52.74 -34.74
N ILE A 286 31.14 -52.67 -36.04
CA ILE A 286 31.39 -53.71 -37.04
C ILE A 286 32.90 -54.00 -37.11
N GLY A 287 33.74 -53.02 -36.79
CA GLY A 287 35.19 -53.17 -36.74
C GLY A 287 35.71 -54.11 -35.65
N ALA A 288 34.98 -54.29 -34.54
CA ALA A 288 35.33 -55.28 -33.52
C ALA A 288 35.02 -56.70 -34.01
N LEU A 289 33.93 -56.85 -34.76
CA LEU A 289 33.53 -58.11 -35.40
C LEU A 289 34.49 -58.48 -36.54
N GLU A 290 34.92 -57.49 -37.32
CA GLU A 290 35.89 -57.63 -38.41
C GLU A 290 37.29 -58.02 -37.90
N LYS A 291 37.71 -57.47 -36.75
CA LYS A 291 38.95 -57.88 -36.06
C LYS A 291 38.86 -59.31 -35.52
N ALA A 292 37.69 -59.71 -35.00
CA ALA A 292 37.47 -61.09 -34.56
C ALA A 292 37.49 -62.07 -35.75
N ILE A 293 36.86 -61.71 -36.88
CA ILE A 293 36.90 -62.48 -38.13
C ILE A 293 38.35 -62.59 -38.63
N GLY A 294 39.12 -61.50 -38.63
CA GLY A 294 40.52 -61.51 -39.04
C GLY A 294 41.43 -62.38 -38.15
N LEU A 295 41.13 -62.52 -36.86
CA LEU A 295 41.83 -63.43 -35.97
C LEU A 295 41.47 -64.90 -36.23
N VAL A 296 40.19 -65.19 -36.50
CA VAL A 296 39.73 -66.54 -36.89
C VAL A 296 40.35 -66.95 -38.22
N GLU A 297 40.42 -66.05 -39.20
CA GLU A 297 41.03 -66.34 -40.51
C GLU A 297 42.54 -66.58 -40.41
N ARG A 298 43.24 -65.85 -39.53
CA ARG A 298 44.66 -66.07 -39.23
C ARG A 298 44.91 -67.39 -38.50
N ALA A 299 44.02 -67.77 -37.58
CA ALA A 299 44.10 -69.05 -36.89
C ALA A 299 43.81 -70.22 -37.84
N GLY A 300 42.84 -70.08 -38.77
CA GLY A 300 42.52 -71.07 -39.79
C GLY A 300 43.66 -71.32 -40.79
N LYS A 301 44.44 -70.28 -41.12
CA LYS A 301 45.64 -70.40 -41.98
C LYS A 301 46.86 -71.02 -41.27
N ALA A 302 46.84 -71.13 -39.94
CA ALA A 302 47.93 -71.70 -39.15
C ALA A 302 47.76 -73.20 -38.84
N LEU A 303 46.66 -73.84 -39.25
CA LEU A 303 46.47 -75.29 -39.12
C LEU A 303 47.23 -76.04 -40.23
N PRO A 304 48.05 -77.06 -39.89
CA PRO A 304 48.80 -77.84 -40.88
C PRO A 304 47.84 -78.66 -41.77
N LYS A 305 48.05 -78.58 -43.09
CA LYS A 305 47.38 -79.46 -44.06
C LYS A 305 47.82 -80.90 -43.81
N LEU A 306 46.91 -81.76 -43.35
CA LEU A 306 47.10 -83.21 -43.38
C LEU A 306 47.11 -83.64 -44.86
N ASN A 307 48.31 -83.85 -45.41
CA ASN A 307 48.47 -84.55 -46.68
C ASN A 307 48.11 -86.02 -46.45
N GLY A 308 46.96 -86.42 -46.98
CA GLY A 308 46.69 -87.84 -47.24
C GLY A 308 47.48 -88.26 -48.46
N ASP A 309 48.61 -88.91 -48.26
CA ASP A 309 49.27 -89.68 -49.31
C ASP A 309 48.48 -90.97 -49.53
N GLY A 310 47.53 -90.90 -50.46
CA GLY A 310 46.99 -92.05 -51.17
C GLY A 310 47.79 -92.29 -52.45
N ASN A 311 48.64 -93.32 -52.44
CA ASN A 311 49.03 -94.14 -53.59
C ASN A 311 49.70 -95.39 -52.97
N GLY A 312 49.23 -96.64 -53.13
CA GLY A 312 48.72 -97.27 -54.34
C GLY A 312 49.85 -98.15 -54.90
N ALA A 313 49.77 -99.46 -54.63
CA ALA A 313 50.67 -100.56 -55.02
C ALA A 313 51.92 -100.80 -54.14
#